data_AF-A0A8T1GIC2-F1
#
_entry.id   AF-A0A8T1GIC2-F1
#
_cell.length_a   1.000
_cell.length_b   1.000
_cell.length_c   1.000
_cell.angle_alpha   90.00
_cell.angle_beta   90.00
_cell.angle_gamma   90.00
#
_symmetry.space_group_name_H-M   'P 1'
#
loop_
_entity.id
_entity.type
_entity.pdbx_description
1 polymer ?
#
loop_
_entity_poly.entity_id
_entity_poly.type
_entity_poly.pdbx_seq_one_letter_code
_entity_poly.pdbx_strand_id
1 'polypeptide(L)' 'MINLGTGDGKIYDPQETSDRYAKLQTYLKAKLVPLLPPLPSPMRYRFQQHTRVRQQDNYNCGLFVYCFWKRVLHVTFRQE' A
#
# COMPACT_ATOMS: atom_id res chain seq x y z
N MET A 1 -2.53 -2.33 0.35
CA MET A 1 -3.12 -3.51 1.04
C MET A 1 -2.65 -3.50 2.48
N ILE A 2 -3.53 -3.70 3.46
CA ILE A 2 -3.18 -3.78 4.89
C ILE A 2 -3.58 -5.17 5.37
N ASN A 3 -2.66 -5.88 6.02
CA ASN A 3 -2.96 -7.11 6.73
C ASN A 3 -3.45 -6.74 8.14
N LEU A 4 -4.73 -7.00 8.43
CA LEU A 4 -5.33 -6.68 9.73
C LEU A 4 -4.84 -7.60 10.86
N GLY A 5 -4.33 -8.79 10.54
CA GLY A 5 -3.76 -9.70 11.53
C GLY A 5 -2.36 -9.28 12.00
N THR A 6 -1.56 -8.64 11.15
CA THR A 6 -0.19 -8.20 11.51
C THR A 6 -0.03 -6.69 11.64
N GLY A 7 -0.99 -5.91 11.13
CA GLY A 7 -0.90 -4.45 11.04
C GLY A 7 -0.02 -3.94 9.90
N ASP A 8 0.56 -4.82 9.07
CA ASP A 8 1.48 -4.39 8.03
C ASP A 8 0.74 -3.99 6.75
N GLY A 9 1.03 -2.78 6.28
CA GLY A 9 0.48 -2.16 5.09
C GLY A 9 1.53 -1.92 4.01
N LYS A 10 1.13 -2.13 2.75
CA LYS A 10 1.92 -1.79 1.56
C LYS A 10 1.30 -0.59 0.86
N ILE A 11 2.10 0.46 0.67
CA ILE A 11 1.78 1.64 -0.13
C ILE A 11 2.39 1.45 -1.50
N TYR A 12 1.56 1.50 -2.55
CA TYR A 12 2.00 1.50 -3.93
C TYR A 12 1.59 2.82 -4.58
N ASP A 13 2.57 3.59 -5.05
CA ASP A 13 2.37 4.85 -5.75
C ASP A 13 3.14 4.77 -7.08
N PRO A 14 2.48 4.52 -8.22
CA PRO A 14 3.16 4.26 -9.49
C PRO A 14 4.09 5.39 -9.95
N GLN A 15 3.81 6.63 -9.53
CA GLN A 15 4.56 7.79 -9.97
C GLN A 15 5.88 7.97 -9.23
N GLU A 16 5.99 7.41 -8.02
CA GLU A 16 7.18 7.41 -7.15
C GLU A 16 7.95 8.74 -7.16
N THR A 17 7.27 9.89 -7.02
CA THR A 17 7.95 11.19 -6.99
C THR A 17 8.30 11.62 -5.57
N SER A 18 9.60 11.80 -5.33
CA SER A 18 10.15 12.54 -4.17
C SER A 18 9.52 12.10 -2.84
N ASP A 19 8.93 13.04 -2.11
CA ASP A 19 8.37 12.93 -0.77
C ASP A 19 6.89 12.50 -0.75
N ARG A 20 6.32 12.03 -1.87
CA ARG A 20 4.95 11.50 -1.91
C ARG A 20 4.75 10.33 -0.97
N TYR A 21 5.73 9.43 -0.87
CA TYR A 21 5.64 8.30 0.07
C TYR A 21 5.48 8.78 1.52
N ALA A 22 6.29 9.76 1.95
CA ALA A 22 6.21 10.32 3.30
C ALA A 22 4.86 11.01 3.56
N LYS A 23 4.34 11.74 2.56
CA LYS A 23 3.02 12.39 2.63
C LYS A 23 1.89 11.38 2.71
N LEU A 24 1.91 10.33 1.87
CA LEU A 24 0.94 9.24 1.91
C LEU A 24 0.99 8.48 3.23
N GLN A 25 2.18 8.16 3.74
CA GLN A 25 2.35 7.48 5.02
C GLN A 25 1.79 8.32 6.17
N THR A 26 2.07 9.63 6.18
CA THR A 26 1.53 10.57 7.17
C THR A 26 0.01 10.62 7.11
N TYR A 27 -0.55 10.75 5.91
CA TYR A 27 -2.00 10.75 5.69
C TYR A 27 -2.65 9.46 6.21
N LEU A 28 -2.09 8.29 5.88
CA LEU A 28 -2.64 7.00 6.32
C LEU A 28 -2.59 6.87 7.85
N LYS A 29 -1.50 7.27 8.50
CA LYS A 29 -1.41 7.26 9.97
C LYS A 29 -2.41 8.21 10.64
N ALA A 30 -2.62 9.39 10.06
CA ALA A 30 -3.49 10.39 10.65
C ALA A 30 -4.98 10.17 10.37
N LYS A 31 -5.33 9.60 9.22
CA LYS A 31 -6.72 9.53 8.72
C LYS A 31 -7.26 8.11 8.58
N LEU A 32 -6.42 7.15 8.19
CA LEU A 32 -6.87 5.76 8.00
C LEU A 32 -6.75 4.94 9.29
N VAL A 33 -5.60 4.97 9.96
CA VAL A 33 -5.34 4.15 11.17
C VAL A 33 -6.42 4.33 12.25
N PRO A 34 -6.94 5.53 12.54
CA PRO A 34 -8.02 5.69 13.52
C PRO A 34 -9.33 4.99 13.17
N LEU A 35 -9.53 4.64 11.89
CA LEU A 35 -10.72 3.96 11.38
C LEU A 35 -10.54 2.43 11.31
N LEU A 36 -9.32 1.94 11.55
CA LEU A 36 -9.03 0.50 11.49
C LEU A 36 -9.30 -0.17 12.84
N PRO A 37 -9.58 -1.48 12.84
CA PRO A 37 -9.72 -2.24 14.08
C PRO A 37 -8.48 -2.10 14.99
N PRO A 38 -8.64 -2.12 16.32
CA PRO A 38 -7.50 -2.14 17.23
C PRO A 38 -6.68 -3.42 17.04
N LEU A 39 -5.36 -3.31 17.09
CA LEU A 39 -4.45 -4.46 17.05
C LEU A 39 -4.09 -4.91 18.47
N PRO A 40 -3.79 -6.21 18.69
CA PRO A 40 -3.30 -6.70 19.97
C PRO A 40 -2.01 -5.98 20.38
N SER A 41 -1.88 -5.58 21.64
CA SER A 41 -0.62 -5.03 22.14
C SER A 41 0.48 -6.10 22.08
N PRO A 42 1.72 -5.79 21.63
CA PRO A 42 2.28 -4.47 21.31
C PRO A 42 2.23 -4.08 19.82
N MET A 43 1.43 -4.75 18.99
CA MET A 43 1.39 -4.52 17.55
C MET A 43 0.89 -3.10 17.20
N ARG A 44 1.39 -2.58 16.09
CA ARG A 44 1.05 -1.24 15.56
C ARG A 44 0.93 -1.31 14.05
N TYR A 45 0.08 -0.49 13.48
CA TYR A 45 0.00 -0.34 12.03
C TYR A 45 1.31 0.25 11.49
N ARG A 46 1.91 -0.45 10.52
CA ARG A 46 3.15 -0.04 9.85
C ARG A 46 2.92 -0.02 8.36
N PHE A 47 3.58 0.90 7.67
CA PHE A 47 3.45 1.05 6.23
C PHE A 47 4.82 1.03 5.59
N GLN A 48 4.97 0.26 4.52
CA GLN A 48 6.17 0.17 3.69
C GLN A 48 5.85 0.57 2.25
N GLN A 49 6.80 1.24 1.60
CA GLN A 49 6.73 1.51 0.17
C GLN A 49 6.95 0.21 -0.58
N HIS A 50 6.07 -0.08 -1.53
CA HIS A 50 6.29 -1.12 -2.52
C HIS A 50 6.72 -0.46 -3.82
N THR A 51 7.99 -0.64 -4.19
CA THR A 51 8.56 -0.04 -5.40
C THR A 51 8.39 -0.98 -6.59
N ARG A 52 8.06 -0.42 -7.76
CA ARG A 52 7.99 -1.16 -9.04
C ARG A 52 8.42 -0.27 -10.20
N VAL A 53 8.21 -0.77 -11.43
CA VAL A 53 8.35 0.02 -12.65
C VAL A 53 7.57 1.32 -12.49
N ARG A 54 8.32 2.42 -12.53
CA ARG A 54 7.79 3.76 -12.39
C ARG A 54 6.98 4.12 -13.62
N GLN A 55 5.82 4.70 -13.36
CA GLN A 55 4.97 5.32 -14.35
C GLN A 55 5.67 6.56 -14.92
N GLN A 56 5.88 6.59 -16.24
CA GLN A 56 6.51 7.74 -16.92
C GLN A 56 5.46 8.80 -17.32
N ASP A 57 4.34 8.36 -17.88
CA ASP A 57 3.23 9.25 -18.26
C ASP A 57 2.32 9.56 -17.07
N ASN A 58 1.77 10.76 -16.93
CA ASN A 58 0.99 11.13 -15.74
C ASN A 58 -0.49 10.66 -15.75
N TYR A 59 -1.00 10.06 -16.82
CA TYR A 59 -2.43 9.74 -17.00
C TYR A 59 -2.80 8.26 -16.85
N ASN A 60 -1.83 7.34 -16.75
CA ASN A 60 -2.05 5.89 -16.73
C ASN A 60 -1.93 5.25 -15.33
N CYS A 61 -2.02 6.02 -14.24
CA CYS A 61 -1.80 5.53 -12.88
C CYS A 61 -2.79 4.42 -12.50
N GLY A 62 -4.03 4.51 -12.97
CA GLY A 62 -5.06 3.49 -12.78
C GLY A 62 -4.67 2.13 -13.37
N LEU A 63 -4.03 2.10 -14.54
CA LEU A 63 -3.55 0.86 -15.16
C LEU A 63 -2.42 0.22 -14.33
N PHE A 64 -1.50 1.02 -13.81
CA PHE A 64 -0.42 0.53 -12.96
C PHE A 64 -0.97 -0.02 -11.64
N VAL A 65 -1.91 0.67 -11.00
CA VAL A 65 -2.60 0.20 -9.79
C VAL A 65 -3.37 -1.09 -10.06
N TYR A 66 -4.10 -1.17 -11.17
CA TYR A 66 -4.82 -2.38 -11.59
C TYR A 66 -3.88 -3.56 -11.79
N CYS A 67 -2.79 -3.37 -12.55
CA CYS A 67 -1.78 -4.41 -12.78
C CYS A 67 -1.09 -4.85 -11.49
N PHE A 68 -0.85 -3.92 -10.55
CA PHE A 68 -0.33 -4.26 -9.22
C PHE A 68 -1.29 -5.18 -8.47
N TRP A 69 -2.58 -4.83 -8.40
CA TRP A 69 -3.59 -5.65 -7.73
C TRP A 69 -3.79 -7.01 -8.39
N LYS A 70 -3.90 -7.05 -9.72
CA LYS A 70 -3.99 -8.32 -10.46
C LYS A 70 -2.85 -9.24 -10.07
N ARG A 71 -1.61 -8.75 -10.01
CA ARG A 71 -0.46 -9.58 -9.65
C ARG A 71 -0.45 -9.99 -8.17
N VAL A 72 -0.80 -9.08 -7.25
CA VAL A 72 -0.87 -9.40 -5.82
C VAL A 72 -1.92 -10.50 -5.58
N LEU A 73 -3.12 -10.32 -6.10
CA LEU A 73 -4.20 -11.30 -5.96
C LEU A 73 -3.86 -12.62 -6.66
N HIS A 74 -3.32 -12.57 -7.88
CA HIS A 74 -2.95 -13.78 -8.63
C HIS A 74 -1.84 -14.59 -7.94
N VAL A 75 -0.87 -13.92 -7.29
CA VAL A 75 0.15 -14.60 -6.48
C VAL A 75 -0.46 -15.20 -5.21
N THR A 76 -1.40 -14.51 -4.57
CA THR A 76 -2.07 -15.00 -3.37
C THR A 76 -2.99 -16.21 -3.64
N PHE A 77 -3.66 -16.27 -4.79
CA PHE A 77 -4.62 -17.35 -5.14
C PHE A 77 -4.02 -18.51 -5.96
N ARG A 78 -2.70 -18.52 -6.23
CA ARG A 78 -2.01 -19.67 -6.86
C ARG A 78 -1.19 -20.52 -5.90
N GLN A 79 -1.21 -20.18 -4.61
CA GLN A 79 -0.56 -20.98 -3.56
C GLN A 79 -1.54 -21.87 -2.78
N GLU A 80 -2.72 -22.10 -3.33
CA GLU A 80 -3.67 -23.15 -2.91
C GLU A 80 -3.77 -24.22 -4.00
#